data_AF-A0AAJ2FPI5-F1
#
_entry.id   AF-A0AAJ2FPI5-F1
#
_cell.length_a   1.000
_cell.length_b   1.000
_cell.length_c   1.000
_cell.angle_alpha   90.00
_cell.angle_beta   90.00
_cell.angle_gamma   90.00
#
_symmetry.space_group_name_H-M   'P 1'
#
loop_
_entity.id
_entity.type
_entity.pdbx_description
1 polymer ?
#
loop_
_entity_poly.entity_id
_entity_poly.type
_entity_poly.pdbx_seq_one_letter_code
_entity_poly.pdbx_strand_id
1 'polypeptide(L)'
;MKKLLFLLALLSPDMVIAGEPDHLAICNKLKSDITHSYGVNNLVLVNNGSSYVSDEGAVLCVYDGVVQKFFGDNAVRVMATLNVASNKYNVRF
;
A
#
# COMPACT_ATOMS: atom_id res chain seq x y z
N MET A 1 -30.48 -44.37 -4.60
CA MET A 1 -29.23 -43.67 -4.27
C MET A 1 -28.92 -42.63 -5.36
N LYS A 2 -29.51 -41.42 -5.30
CA LYS A 2 -29.33 -40.39 -6.33
C LYS A 2 -29.48 -38.94 -5.82
N LYS A 3 -29.31 -38.72 -4.51
CA LYS A 3 -29.49 -37.40 -3.86
C LYS A 3 -28.21 -36.81 -3.24
N LEU A 4 -27.07 -37.48 -3.39
CA LEU A 4 -25.82 -37.10 -2.74
C LEU A 4 -24.90 -36.18 -3.56
N LEU A 5 -25.29 -35.83 -4.79
CA LEU A 5 -24.43 -35.03 -5.69
C LEU A 5 -24.59 -33.51 -5.53
N PHE A 6 -25.62 -33.02 -4.83
CA PHE A 6 -25.86 -31.57 -4.69
C PHE A 6 -25.17 -30.92 -3.47
N LEU A 7 -24.60 -31.71 -2.55
CA LEU A 7 -23.95 -31.17 -1.36
C LEU A 7 -22.45 -30.84 -1.56
N LEU A 8 -21.81 -31.39 -2.59
CA LEU A 8 -20.40 -31.09 -2.87
C LEU A 8 -20.17 -29.74 -3.58
N ALA A 9 -21.23 -29.09 -4.07
CA ALA A 9 -21.13 -27.77 -4.71
C ALA A 9 -21.03 -26.61 -3.71
N LEU A 10 -21.42 -26.79 -2.43
CA LEU A 10 -21.27 -25.75 -1.39
C LEU A 10 -19.88 -25.73 -0.72
N LEU A 11 -19.00 -26.66 -1.11
CA LEU A 11 -17.62 -26.75 -0.61
C LEU A 11 -16.59 -26.28 -1.64
N SER A 12 -17.01 -25.78 -2.81
CA SER A 12 -16.08 -25.01 -3.63
C SER A 12 -15.71 -23.78 -2.80
N PRO A 13 -14.42 -23.59 -2.44
CA PRO A 13 -14.01 -22.33 -1.85
C PRO A 13 -14.40 -21.29 -2.88
N ASP A 14 -15.30 -20.39 -2.51
CA ASP A 14 -15.48 -19.15 -3.24
C ASP A 14 -14.06 -18.57 -3.30
N MET A 15 -13.43 -18.68 -4.46
CA MET A 15 -12.21 -17.96 -4.75
C MET A 15 -12.66 -16.51 -4.79
N VAL A 16 -12.74 -15.90 -3.61
CA VAL A 16 -12.78 -14.47 -3.43
C VAL A 16 -11.46 -14.02 -4.02
N ILE A 17 -11.47 -13.74 -5.32
CA ILE A 17 -10.48 -12.90 -5.95
C ILE A 17 -10.71 -11.55 -5.27
N ALA A 18 -10.07 -11.35 -4.12
CA ALA A 18 -9.96 -10.03 -3.53
C ALA A 18 -9.34 -9.19 -4.63
N GLY A 19 -10.15 -8.31 -5.25
CA GLY A 19 -9.66 -7.42 -6.30
C GLY A 19 -8.44 -6.66 -5.78
N GLU A 20 -7.58 -6.23 -6.71
CA GLU A 20 -6.41 -5.44 -6.29
C GLU A 20 -6.85 -4.32 -5.34
N PRO A 21 -6.19 -4.17 -4.19
CA PRO A 21 -6.50 -3.10 -3.27
C PRO A 21 -6.31 -1.75 -3.97
N ASP A 22 -7.13 -0.77 -3.60
CA ASP A 22 -7.00 0.60 -4.11
C ASP A 22 -5.70 1.22 -3.58
N HIS A 23 -4.62 0.96 -4.32
CA HIS A 23 -3.27 1.37 -3.97
C HIS A 23 -3.15 2.89 -3.93
N LEU A 24 -3.95 3.63 -4.72
CA LEU A 24 -3.94 5.09 -4.72
C LEU A 24 -4.53 5.63 -3.41
N ALA A 25 -5.67 5.10 -2.97
CA ALA A 25 -6.27 5.48 -1.69
C ALA A 25 -5.35 5.12 -0.51
N ILE A 26 -4.70 3.96 -0.56
CA ILE A 26 -3.71 3.53 0.44
C ILE A 26 -2.52 4.50 0.50
N CYS A 27 -1.92 4.81 -0.66
CA CYS A 27 -0.80 5.75 -0.71
C CYS A 27 -1.21 7.16 -0.26
N ASN A 28 -2.45 7.60 -0.50
CA ASN A 28 -2.91 8.89 0.03
C ASN A 28 -3.05 8.89 1.56
N LYS A 29 -3.52 7.78 2.16
CA LYS A 29 -3.60 7.65 3.62
C LYS A 29 -2.22 7.63 4.30
N LEU A 30 -1.26 6.91 3.71
CA LEU A 30 0.10 6.79 4.26
C LEU A 30 0.88 8.11 4.34
N LYS A 31 0.50 9.15 3.58
CA LYS A 31 1.17 10.46 3.62
C LYS A 31 1.22 11.02 5.04
N SER A 32 0.10 10.99 5.77
CA SER A 32 0.03 11.53 7.13
C SER A 32 0.97 10.78 8.08
N ASP A 33 0.99 9.44 7.98
CA ASP A 33 1.80 8.59 8.84
C ASP A 33 3.30 8.80 8.58
N ILE A 34 3.68 8.93 7.30
CA ILE A 34 5.07 9.21 6.90
C ILE A 34 5.49 10.60 7.36
N THR A 35 4.66 11.63 7.15
CA THR A 35 4.94 12.98 7.62
C THR A 35 5.16 13.01 9.13
N HIS A 36 4.28 12.37 9.89
CA HIS A 36 4.37 12.34 11.34
C HIS A 36 5.59 11.56 11.84
N SER A 37 5.86 10.38 11.27
CA SER A 37 6.88 9.46 11.80
C SER A 37 8.29 9.80 11.36
N TYR A 38 8.45 10.43 10.19
CA TYR A 38 9.76 10.70 9.58
C TYR A 38 10.05 12.18 9.36
N GLY A 39 9.13 13.09 9.68
CA GLY A 39 9.33 14.53 9.55
C GLY A 39 9.47 14.99 8.08
N VAL A 40 8.83 14.28 7.15
CA VAL A 40 8.81 14.65 5.73
C VAL A 40 7.52 15.41 5.41
N ASN A 41 7.65 16.67 5.07
CA ASN A 41 6.55 17.55 4.74
C ASN A 41 6.29 17.59 3.23
N ASN A 42 5.13 18.13 2.84
CA ASN A 42 4.76 18.35 1.43
C ASN A 42 4.84 17.09 0.56
N LEU A 43 4.44 15.93 1.09
CA LEU A 43 4.46 14.66 0.35
C LEU A 43 3.49 14.70 -0.85
N VAL A 44 4.06 14.67 -2.05
CA VAL A 44 3.34 14.55 -3.32
C VAL A 44 3.63 13.18 -3.90
N LEU A 45 2.57 12.43 -4.23
CA LEU A 45 2.73 11.13 -4.89
C LEU A 45 3.29 11.37 -6.30
N VAL A 46 4.40 10.69 -6.62
CA VAL A 46 4.99 10.76 -7.96
C VAL A 46 4.00 10.18 -8.98
N ASN A 47 4.03 10.68 -10.21
CA ASN A 47 3.22 10.11 -11.29
C ASN A 47 3.57 8.62 -11.47
N ASN A 48 2.57 7.74 -11.51
CA ASN A 48 2.73 6.28 -11.46
C ASN A 48 3.55 5.78 -10.24
N GLY A 49 3.62 6.58 -9.18
CA GLY A 49 4.34 6.25 -7.94
C GLY A 49 3.58 5.32 -7.02
N SER A 50 2.38 4.85 -7.40
CA SER A 50 1.63 3.85 -6.65
C SER A 50 1.47 2.58 -7.46
N SER A 51 1.75 1.43 -6.87
CA SER A 51 1.47 0.13 -7.47
C SER A 51 1.11 -0.91 -6.42
N TYR A 52 0.30 -1.89 -6.81
CA TYR A 52 0.09 -3.11 -6.04
C TYR A 52 0.98 -4.21 -6.62
N VAL A 53 1.67 -4.95 -5.74
CA VAL A 53 2.52 -6.10 -6.08
C VAL A 53 1.80 -7.33 -5.55
N SER A 54 1.05 -8.00 -6.43
CA SER A 54 0.17 -9.13 -6.08
C SER A 54 0.90 -10.25 -5.37
N ASP A 55 2.09 -10.60 -5.84
CA ASP A 55 2.87 -11.74 -5.34
C ASP A 55 3.41 -11.49 -3.92
N GLU A 56 3.56 -10.22 -3.53
CA GLU A 56 4.01 -9.81 -2.21
C GLU A 56 2.86 -9.38 -1.28
N GLY A 57 1.65 -9.24 -1.83
CA GLY A 57 0.52 -8.64 -1.14
C GLY A 57 0.85 -7.25 -0.61
N ALA A 58 1.59 -6.46 -1.39
CA ALA A 58 2.19 -5.21 -0.95
C ALA A 58 1.80 -4.03 -1.85
N VAL A 59 1.69 -2.84 -1.26
CA VAL A 59 1.49 -1.58 -1.96
C VAL A 59 2.77 -0.78 -1.88
N LEU A 60 3.31 -0.40 -3.04
CA LEU A 60 4.44 0.51 -3.15
C LEU A 60 3.92 1.94 -3.37
N CYS A 61 4.48 2.89 -2.64
CA CYS A 61 4.17 4.31 -2.75
C CYS A 61 5.48 5.11 -2.83
N VAL A 62 5.61 5.93 -3.87
CA VAL A 62 6.77 6.79 -4.10
C VAL A 62 6.32 8.24 -4.06
N TYR A 63 6.91 9.01 -3.14
CA TYR A 63 6.58 10.42 -2.95
C TYR A 63 7.82 11.29 -3.15
N ASP A 64 7.60 12.51 -3.63
CA ASP A 64 8.54 13.61 -3.44
C ASP A 64 8.07 14.43 -2.23
N GLY A 65 9.00 14.91 -1.42
CA GLY A 65 8.72 15.68 -0.22
C GLY A 65 9.92 16.49 0.25
N VAL A 66 9.81 17.06 1.44
CA VAL A 66 10.82 17.98 2.00
C VAL A 66 11.07 17.67 3.47
N VAL A 67 12.35 17.54 3.84
CA VAL A 67 12.77 17.51 5.25
C VAL A 67 13.29 18.91 5.61
N GLN A 68 12.70 19.52 6.63
CA GLN A 68 13.16 20.80 7.16
C GLN A 68 14.46 20.61 7.93
N LYS A 69 15.51 21.36 7.59
CA LYS A 69 16.76 21.41 8.36
C LYS A 69 17.05 22.84 8.79
N PHE A 70 17.91 22.99 9.80
CA PHE A 70 18.32 24.29 10.34
C PHE A 70 18.86 25.27 9.29
N PHE A 71 19.49 24.77 8.22
CA PHE A 71 20.11 25.58 7.17
C PHE A 71 19.31 25.64 5.87
N GLY A 72 18.09 25.11 5.85
CA GLY A 72 17.22 25.11 4.68
C GLY A 72 16.47 23.79 4.46
N ASP A 73 15.52 23.85 3.54
CA ASP A 73 14.68 22.73 3.15
C ASP A 73 15.41 21.79 2.18
N ASN A 74 15.41 20.49 2.48
CA ASN A 74 16.00 19.48 1.61
C ASN A 74 14.89 18.68 0.93
N ALA A 75 14.86 18.72 -0.41
CA ALA A 75 14.02 17.81 -1.19
C ALA A 75 14.47 16.36 -0.99
N VAL A 76 13.51 15.46 -0.77
CA VAL A 76 13.74 14.03 -0.59
C VAL A 76 12.73 13.23 -1.40
N ARG A 77 13.14 12.06 -1.87
CA ARG A 77 12.24 11.05 -2.41
C ARG A 77 12.03 9.98 -1.37
N VAL A 78 10.78 9.57 -1.16
CA VAL A 78 10.40 8.61 -0.14
C VAL A 78 9.75 7.41 -0.81
N MET A 79 10.30 6.22 -0.59
CA MET A 79 9.72 4.96 -1.03
C MET A 79 9.13 4.23 0.18
N ALA A 80 7.81 4.09 0.21
CA ALA A 80 7.10 3.35 1.24
C ALA A 80 6.53 2.05 0.67
N THR A 81 6.67 0.96 1.40
CA THR A 81 6.09 -0.34 1.06
C THR A 81 5.21 -0.79 2.21
N LEU A 82 3.90 -0.95 1.96
CA LEU A 82 2.92 -1.44 2.92
C LEU A 82 2.59 -2.90 2.59
N ASN A 83 2.73 -3.79 3.56
CA ASN A 83 2.19 -5.14 3.46
C ASN A 83 0.70 -5.11 3.85
N VAL A 84 -0.18 -5.47 2.91
CA VAL A 84 -1.65 -5.33 3.05
C VAL A 84 -2.20 -6.28 4.10
N ALA A 85 -1.62 -7.48 4.24
CA ALA A 85 -2.09 -8.48 5.19
C ALA A 85 -1.80 -8.11 6.66
N SER A 86 -0.64 -7.51 6.92
CA SER A 86 -0.19 -7.16 8.27
C SER A 86 -0.42 -5.69 8.64
N ASN A 87 -0.80 -4.86 7.68
CA ASN A 87 -0.92 -3.40 7.82
C ASN A 87 0.37 -2.75 8.38
N LYS A 88 1.54 -3.31 8.06
CA LYS A 88 2.85 -2.78 8.43
C LYS A 88 3.52 -2.17 7.21
N TYR A 89 4.13 -1.01 7.38
CA TYR A 89 4.86 -0.34 6.32
C TYR A 89 6.33 -0.09 6.69
N ASN A 90 7.16 -0.02 5.66
CA ASN A 90 8.56 0.39 5.77
C ASN A 90 8.81 1.58 4.86
N VAL A 91 9.76 2.43 5.23
CA VAL A 91 10.11 3.65 4.49
C VAL A 91 11.60 3.67 4.19
N ARG A 92 11.95 4.07 2.96
CA ARG A 92 13.33 4.31 2.49
C ARG A 92 13.43 5.69 1.84
N PHE A 93 14.61 6.29 1.95
CA PHE A 93 14.97 7.63 1.46
C PHE A 93 16.05 7.55 0.40
#